data_AF-A0A4Q9B496-F1
#
_entry.id   AF-A0A4Q9B496-F1
#
_cell.length_a   1.000
_cell.length_b   1.000
_cell.length_c   1.000
_cell.angle_alpha   90.00
_cell.angle_beta   90.00
_cell.angle_gamma   90.00
#
_symmetry.space_group_name_H-M   'P 1'
#
loop_
_entity.id
_entity.type
_entity.pdbx_description
1 polymer ?
#
loop_
_entity_poly.entity_id
_entity_poly.type
_entity_poly.pdbx_seq_one_letter_code
_entity_poly.pdbx_strand_id
1 'polypeptide(L)'
;MSPQRLSQALAFLGVAAYVFFLFLRPSQEGMALAVGLFVGTMGVAYGEKPFPVPFFLGLYALLLLLQLLFGHPFPFLLGGLLGVGLPLLLYRLRKPAR
;
A
#
# COMPACT_ATOMS: atom_id res chain seq x y z
N MET A 1 -16.97 7.71 2.02
CA MET A 1 -15.61 7.58 2.61
C MET A 1 -14.64 8.55 1.94
N SER A 2 -13.80 9.28 2.68
CA SER A 2 -12.75 10.13 2.07
C SER A 2 -11.57 9.29 1.56
N PRO A 3 -10.79 9.76 0.57
CA PRO A 3 -9.56 9.08 0.12
C PRO A 3 -8.58 8.79 1.27
N GLN A 4 -8.45 9.74 2.21
CA GLN A 4 -7.62 9.53 3.40
C GLN A 4 -8.12 8.40 4.30
N ARG A 5 -9.44 8.32 4.55
CA ARG A 5 -10.01 7.21 5.32
C ARG A 5 -9.86 5.87 4.60
N LEU A 6 -9.97 5.85 3.26
CA LEU A 6 -9.69 4.65 2.47
C LEU A 6 -8.24 4.21 2.62
N SER A 7 -7.29 5.14 2.48
CA SER A 7 -5.86 4.85 2.67
C SER A 7 -5.60 4.28 4.08
N GLN A 8 -6.16 4.89 5.13
CA GLN A 8 -6.05 4.37 6.50
C GLN A 8 -6.65 2.97 6.66
N ALA A 9 -7.84 2.71 6.10
CA ALA A 9 -8.48 1.40 6.17
C ALA A 9 -7.64 0.32 5.45
N LEU A 10 -7.09 0.65 4.28
CA LEU A 10 -6.20 -0.24 3.53
C LEU A 10 -4.87 -0.48 4.26
N ALA A 11 -4.35 0.52 4.97
CA ALA A 11 -3.17 0.36 5.81
C ALA A 11 -3.42 -0.64 6.96
N PHE A 12 -4.54 -0.50 7.67
CA PHE A 12 -4.94 -1.47 8.70
C PHE A 12 -5.22 -2.86 8.12
N LEU A 13 -5.82 -2.93 6.93
CA LEU A 13 -6.01 -4.19 6.21
C LEU A 13 -4.66 -4.85 5.90
N GLY A 14 -3.65 -4.09 5.46
CA GLY A 14 -2.30 -4.59 5.23
C GLY A 14 -1.69 -5.17 6.51
N VAL A 15 -1.79 -4.46 7.64
CA VAL A 15 -1.30 -4.97 8.94
C VAL A 15 -2.06 -6.25 9.35
N ALA A 16 -3.39 -6.24 9.27
CA ALA A 16 -4.22 -7.39 9.63
C ALA A 16 -3.94 -8.61 8.73
N ALA A 17 -3.79 -8.39 7.42
CA ALA A 17 -3.45 -9.42 6.46
C ALA A 17 -2.05 -10.00 6.74
N TYR A 18 -1.07 -9.16 7.09
CA TYR A 18 0.26 -9.63 7.47
C TYR A 18 0.20 -10.56 8.68
N VAL A 19 -0.50 -10.15 9.75
CA VAL A 19 -0.70 -10.99 10.95
C VAL A 19 -1.42 -12.30 10.59
N PHE A 20 -2.46 -12.23 9.77
CA PHE A 20 -3.18 -13.43 9.29
C PHE A 20 -2.25 -14.40 8.53
N PHE A 21 -1.47 -13.89 7.57
CA PHE A 21 -0.55 -14.71 6.79
C PHE A 21 0.67 -15.16 7.59
N LEU A 22 1.01 -14.50 8.69
CA LEU A 22 2.08 -14.93 9.57
C LEU A 22 1.64 -16.09 10.47
N PHE A 23 0.47 -15.99 11.10
CA PHE A 23 0.06 -16.92 12.16
C PHE A 23 -0.98 -17.96 11.75
N LEU A 24 -1.93 -17.61 10.87
CA LEU A 24 -3.08 -18.46 10.56
C LEU A 24 -2.92 -19.19 9.23
N ARG A 25 -2.29 -18.55 8.24
CA ARG A 25 -2.01 -19.16 6.94
C ARG A 25 -0.65 -18.72 6.39
N PRO A 26 0.46 -19.29 6.89
CA PRO A 26 1.83 -19.01 6.43
C PRO A 26 1.95 -18.87 4.91
N SER A 27 2.21 -17.66 4.43
CA SER A 27 2.41 -17.37 3.00
C SER A 27 3.33 -16.18 2.82
N GLN A 28 4.50 -16.41 2.22
CA GLN A 28 5.48 -15.34 1.94
C GLN A 28 4.93 -14.33 0.93
N GLU A 29 4.22 -14.81 -0.11
CA GLU A 29 3.56 -13.95 -1.08
C GLU A 29 2.46 -13.09 -0.44
N GLY A 30 1.65 -13.69 0.43
CA GLY A 30 0.60 -12.99 1.17
C GLY A 30 1.17 -11.92 2.10
N MET A 31 2.26 -12.23 2.80
CA MET A 31 2.99 -11.27 3.64
C MET A 31 3.61 -10.14 2.79
N ALA A 32 4.23 -10.46 1.66
CA ALA A 32 4.80 -9.45 0.76
C ALA A 32 3.72 -8.51 0.20
N LEU A 33 2.57 -9.03 -0.21
CA LEU A 33 1.41 -8.25 -0.64
C LEU A 33 0.86 -7.36 0.48
N ALA A 34 0.74 -7.90 1.69
CA ALA A 34 0.27 -7.18 2.86
C ALA A 34 1.19 -6.00 3.24
N VAL A 35 2.51 -6.23 3.23
CA VAL A 35 3.51 -5.18 3.45
C VAL A 35 3.48 -4.14 2.34
N GLY A 36 3.42 -4.57 1.07
CA GLY A 36 3.30 -3.67 -0.07
C GLY A 36 2.06 -2.77 0.04
N LEU A 37 0.92 -3.35 0.43
CA LEU A 37 -0.33 -2.61 0.66
C LEU A 37 -0.20 -1.57 1.77
N PHE A 38 0.33 -1.97 2.93
CA PHE A 38 0.50 -1.10 4.09
C PHE A 38 1.49 0.05 3.81
N VAL A 39 2.66 -0.25 3.26
CA VAL A 39 3.67 0.79 3.01
C VAL A 39 3.28 1.65 1.83
N GLY A 40 2.70 1.06 0.78
CA GLY A 40 2.20 1.78 -0.38
C GLY A 40 1.12 2.80 -0.02
N THR A 41 0.15 2.44 0.84
CA THR A 41 -0.88 3.39 1.31
C THR A 41 -0.30 4.61 2.02
N MET A 42 0.81 4.45 2.76
CA MET A 42 1.49 5.56 3.44
C MET A 42 2.37 6.39 2.50
N GLY A 43 2.67 5.89 1.29
CA GLY A 43 3.48 6.58 0.28
C GLY A 43 2.86 7.87 -0.26
N VAL A 44 1.55 8.06 -0.11
CA VAL A 44 0.83 9.27 -0.54
C VAL A 44 -0.14 9.72 0.54
N ALA A 45 -0.03 10.98 0.96
CA ALA A 45 -0.99 11.62 1.85
C ALA A 45 -2.13 12.25 1.03
N TYR A 46 -3.39 12.01 1.41
CA TYR A 46 -4.56 12.50 0.68
C TYR A 46 -5.26 13.63 1.44
N GLY A 47 -4.73 14.85 1.30
CA GLY A 47 -5.37 16.10 1.75
C GLY A 47 -6.13 16.80 0.63
N GLU A 48 -5.95 18.13 0.49
CA GLU A 48 -6.51 18.89 -0.64
C GLU A 48 -5.97 18.44 -2.00
N LYS A 49 -4.70 18.05 -2.03
CA LYS A 49 -3.99 17.47 -3.17
C LYS A 49 -3.17 16.26 -2.67
N PRO A 50 -3.10 15.15 -3.44
CA PRO A 50 -2.25 14.03 -3.13
C PRO A 50 -0.79 14.49 -3.06
N PHE A 51 -0.12 14.18 -1.97
CA PHE A 51 1.27 14.54 -1.74
C PHE A 51 2.09 13.27 -1.52
N PRO A 52 3.12 13.00 -2.33
CA PRO A 52 4.03 11.88 -2.10
C PRO A 52 4.83 12.09 -0.82
N VAL A 53 4.84 11.11 0.07
CA VAL A 53 5.56 11.20 1.35
C VAL A 53 6.95 10.57 1.18
N PRO A 54 8.04 11.36 1.13
CA PRO A 54 9.35 10.86 0.72
C PRO A 54 9.88 9.71 1.57
N PHE A 55 9.66 9.78 2.88
CA PHE A 55 10.07 8.72 3.81
C PHE A 55 9.46 7.37 3.45
N PHE A 56 8.14 7.32 3.21
CA PHE A 56 7.46 6.07 2.86
C PHE A 56 7.77 5.59 1.45
N LEU A 57 8.02 6.50 0.50
CA LEU A 57 8.51 6.12 -0.82
C LEU A 57 9.91 5.50 -0.77
N GLY A 58 10.81 6.08 0.02
CA GLY A 58 12.15 5.53 0.27
C GLY A 58 12.07 4.16 0.93
N LEU A 59 11.22 4.01 1.96
CA LEU A 59 10.98 2.73 2.62
C LEU A 59 10.39 1.69 1.65
N TYR A 60 9.42 2.08 0.82
CA TYR A 60 8.84 1.20 -0.19
C TYR A 60 9.89 0.72 -1.19
N ALA A 61 10.76 1.61 -1.66
CA ALA A 61 11.87 1.27 -2.57
C ALA A 61 12.87 0.31 -1.91
N LEU A 62 13.27 0.58 -0.66
CA LEU A 62 14.15 -0.31 0.11
C LEU A 62 13.53 -1.70 0.28
N LEU A 63 12.27 -1.77 0.65
CA LEU A 63 11.56 -3.05 0.81
C LEU A 63 11.39 -3.77 -0.54
N LEU A 64 11.16 -3.05 -1.63
CA LEU A 64 11.13 -3.64 -2.98
C LEU A 64 12.47 -4.28 -3.33
N LEU A 65 13.60 -3.63 -3.02
CA LEU A 65 14.92 -4.21 -3.23
C LEU A 65 15.09 -5.50 -2.44
N LEU A 66 14.64 -5.54 -1.18
CA LEU A 66 14.64 -6.77 -0.41
C LEU A 66 13.74 -7.84 -1.06
N GLN A 67 12.54 -7.49 -1.52
CA GLN A 67 11.65 -8.44 -2.19
C GLN A 67 12.21 -8.96 -3.52
N LEU A 68 13.00 -8.16 -4.24
CA LEU A 68 13.74 -8.60 -5.43
C LEU A 68 14.83 -9.62 -5.07
N LEU A 69 15.50 -9.46 -3.93
CA LEU A 69 16.52 -10.40 -3.45
C LEU A 69 15.93 -11.68 -2.86
N PHE A 70 14.80 -11.58 -2.16
CA PHE A 70 14.17 -12.71 -1.43
C PHE A 70 13.00 -13.37 -2.19
N GLY A 71 12.61 -12.87 -3.36
CA GLY A 71 11.82 -13.61 -4.35
C GLY A 71 10.33 -13.30 -4.48
N HIS A 72 9.78 -12.29 -3.76
CA HIS A 72 8.34 -11.95 -3.86
C HIS A 72 8.06 -10.51 -4.31
N PRO A 73 8.68 -10.03 -5.42
CA PRO A 73 8.51 -8.65 -5.87
C PRO A 73 7.11 -8.38 -6.44
N PHE A 74 6.50 -9.33 -7.15
CA PHE A 74 5.20 -9.12 -7.79
C PHE A 74 4.05 -8.95 -6.78
N PRO A 75 3.89 -9.82 -5.75
CA PRO A 75 2.87 -9.61 -4.73
C PRO A 75 3.04 -8.27 -4.00
N PHE A 76 4.28 -7.91 -3.67
CA PHE A 76 4.60 -6.62 -3.05
C PHE A 76 4.20 -5.44 -3.92
N LEU A 77 4.58 -5.45 -5.21
CA LEU A 77 4.23 -4.42 -6.18
C LEU A 77 2.71 -4.30 -6.35
N LEU A 78 2.00 -5.43 -6.41
CA LEU A 78 0.54 -5.44 -6.47
C LEU A 78 -0.08 -4.81 -5.22
N GLY A 79 0.43 -5.17 -4.03
CA GLY A 79 0.01 -4.56 -2.77
C GLY A 79 0.17 -3.04 -2.80
N GLY A 80 1.35 -2.53 -3.17
CA GLY A 80 1.59 -1.09 -3.23
C GLY A 80 0.78 -0.37 -4.30
N LEU A 81 0.60 -1.00 -5.47
CA LEU A 81 -0.27 -0.49 -6.52
C LEU A 81 -1.71 -0.35 -6.04
N LEU A 82 -2.24 -1.32 -5.29
CA LEU A 82 -3.58 -1.22 -4.69
C LEU A 82 -3.62 -0.14 -3.60
N GLY A 83 -2.56 -0.06 -2.78
CA GLY A 83 -2.49 0.88 -1.67
C GLY A 83 -2.48 2.34 -2.10
N VAL A 84 -1.76 2.68 -3.18
CA VAL A 84 -1.77 4.03 -3.77
C VAL A 84 -2.93 4.19 -4.75
N GLY A 85 -3.20 3.17 -5.56
CA GLY A 85 -4.13 3.22 -6.67
C GLY A 85 -5.57 3.41 -6.24
N LEU A 86 -6.05 2.66 -5.25
CA LEU A 86 -7.45 2.75 -4.82
C LEU A 86 -7.80 4.12 -4.21
N PRO A 87 -7.03 4.70 -3.28
CA PRO A 87 -7.30 6.05 -2.79
C PRO A 87 -7.10 7.12 -3.87
N LEU A 88 -6.14 6.95 -4.78
CA LEU A 88 -5.92 7.87 -5.90
C LEU A 88 -7.11 7.89 -6.87
N LEU A 89 -7.64 6.71 -7.23
CA LEU A 89 -8.84 6.59 -8.05
C LEU A 89 -10.03 7.26 -7.36
N LEU A 90 -10.24 6.98 -6.07
CA LEU A 90 -11.32 7.63 -5.30
C LEU A 90 -11.17 9.16 -5.23
N TYR A 91 -9.94 9.66 -5.07
CA TYR A 91 -9.67 11.10 -5.12
C TYR A 91 -10.01 11.70 -6.49
N ARG A 92 -9.61 11.05 -7.59
CA ARG A 92 -9.89 11.51 -8.95
C ARG A 92 -11.38 11.51 -9.28
N LEU A 93 -12.13 10.49 -8.85
CA LEU A 93 -13.57 10.42 -9.06
C LEU A 93 -14.34 11.48 -8.26
N ARG A 94 -13.77 11.98 -7.16
CA ARG A 94 -14.39 13.00 -6.30
C ARG A 94 -14.10 14.43 -6.72
N LYS A 95 -13.01 14.69 -7.46
CA LYS A 95 -12.79 15.99 -8.08
C LYS A 95 -13.47 15.99 -9.45
N PRO A 96 -14.44 16.88 -9.73
CA PRO A 96 -14.98 17.01 -11.07
C PRO A 96 -13.81 17.30 -12.01
N ALA A 97 -13.70 16.55 -13.11
CA ALA A 97 -12.80 16.88 -14.20
C ALA A 97 -13.14 18.32 -14.62
N ARG A 98 -12.20 19.24 -14.39
CA ARG A 98 -12.26 20.58 -14.97
C ARG A 98 -11.89 20.49 -16.44
#